data_AF-A0A1J7IYZ7-F1
#
_entry.id   AF-A0A1J7IYZ7-F1
#
_cell.length_a   1.000
_cell.length_b   1.000
_cell.length_c   1.000
_cell.angle_alpha   90.00
_cell.angle_beta   90.00
_cell.angle_gamma   90.00
#
_symmetry.space_group_name_H-M   'P 1'
#
loop_
_entity.id
_entity.type
_entity.pdbx_description
1 polymer ?
#
loop_
_entity_poly.entity_id
_entity_poly.type
_entity_poly.pdbx_seq_one_letter_code
_entity_poly.pdbx_strand_id
1 'polypeptide(L)'
;MNGSTDQDDNLIQYVNRSLEDDEEFHFLRFEFLHRLNIVDLEVKLVRLKSLIRRNRTAQPSQLDELNRTLRSYGKLRAADLKAIIADPTIRDYEYLRQHKSLDKEQTRDRKLRLQLFFQSAEDFGDPFQSHYSWFQNTHDKIDPVRRAFMRHLPSRLTYSHHERQERKKEYMEGKPPKKVSIFVDRLVRLITALVGGLFLIVPVHIMSFSPSLIKSLVTVSVAVVVFAFVVSFLVRVTNIETLVSTATYAAVLVVFVGSTAGGSGDSTANM
;
A
#
# COMPACT_ATOMS: atom_id res chain seq x y z
N MET A 1 -47.96 7.71 -2.26
CA MET A 1 -47.16 8.08 -1.06
C MET A 1 -46.49 6.87 -0.37
N ASN A 2 -46.57 5.63 -0.89
CA ASN A 2 -45.92 4.44 -0.29
C ASN A 2 -44.53 4.08 -0.84
N GLY A 3 -43.99 4.81 -1.83
CA GLY A 3 -42.77 4.39 -2.53
C GLY A 3 -41.45 4.75 -1.85
N SER A 4 -41.42 5.79 -1.01
CA SER A 4 -40.17 6.26 -0.37
C SER A 4 -39.78 5.42 0.84
N THR A 5 -40.76 4.98 1.63
CA THR A 5 -40.52 4.13 2.82
C THR A 5 -39.95 2.76 2.45
N ASP A 6 -40.42 2.17 1.35
CA ASP A 6 -39.97 0.86 0.87
C ASP A 6 -38.51 0.90 0.36
N GLN A 7 -38.10 2.04 -0.21
CA GLN A 7 -36.73 2.23 -0.69
C GLN A 7 -35.74 2.42 0.47
N ASP A 8 -36.13 3.16 1.51
CA ASP A 8 -35.30 3.38 2.71
C ASP A 8 -35.13 2.06 3.49
N ASP A 9 -36.19 1.27 3.61
CA ASP A 9 -36.16 -0.05 4.26
C ASP A 9 -35.25 -1.04 3.50
N ASN A 10 -35.34 -1.07 2.17
CA ASN A 10 -34.45 -1.85 1.32
C ASN A 10 -32.98 -1.42 1.46
N LEU A 11 -32.73 -0.11 1.63
CA LEU A 11 -31.38 0.42 1.80
C LEU A 11 -30.77 -0.01 3.14
N ILE A 12 -31.53 0.10 4.23
CA ILE A 12 -31.11 -0.35 5.56
C ILE A 12 -30.89 -1.87 5.56
N GLN A 13 -31.80 -2.63 4.95
CA GLN A 13 -31.69 -4.08 4.87
C GLN A 13 -30.44 -4.51 4.08
N TYR A 14 -30.18 -3.86 2.95
CA TYR A 14 -28.99 -4.11 2.15
C TYR A 14 -27.70 -3.79 2.92
N VAL A 15 -27.65 -2.66 3.62
CA VAL A 15 -26.48 -2.26 4.40
C VAL A 15 -26.22 -3.24 5.54
N ASN A 16 -27.25 -3.59 6.32
CA ASN A 16 -27.13 -4.58 7.40
C ASN A 16 -26.63 -5.93 6.88
N ARG A 17 -27.16 -6.39 5.76
CA ARG A 17 -26.71 -7.63 5.12
C ARG A 17 -25.30 -7.54 4.57
N SER A 18 -24.90 -6.39 4.02
CA SER A 18 -23.53 -6.16 3.55
C SER A 18 -22.53 -6.15 4.72
N LEU A 19 -22.92 -5.67 5.90
CA LEU A 19 -22.10 -5.72 7.12
C LEU A 19 -21.94 -7.14 7.68
N GLU A 20 -22.92 -8.02 7.44
CA GLU A 20 -22.87 -9.42 7.88
C GLU A 20 -22.13 -10.34 6.91
N ASP A 21 -22.34 -10.14 5.60
CA ASP A 21 -21.86 -11.04 4.54
C ASP A 21 -20.51 -10.60 3.95
N ASP A 22 -20.16 -9.31 3.96
CA ASP A 22 -18.96 -8.80 3.30
C ASP A 22 -17.91 -8.29 4.30
N GLU A 23 -16.66 -8.74 4.12
CA GLU A 23 -15.55 -8.32 4.98
C GLU A 23 -15.13 -6.86 4.75
N GLU A 24 -15.31 -6.35 3.53
CA GLU A 24 -14.94 -5.01 3.09
C GLU A 24 -16.07 -4.44 2.22
N PHE A 25 -16.36 -3.14 2.36
CA PHE A 25 -17.43 -2.52 1.60
C PHE A 25 -17.03 -2.34 0.14
N HIS A 26 -17.77 -3.01 -0.75
CA HIS A 26 -17.62 -2.92 -2.19
C HIS A 26 -18.54 -1.85 -2.76
N PHE A 27 -17.98 -0.92 -3.54
CA PHE A 27 -18.69 0.20 -4.15
C PHE A 27 -18.52 0.22 -5.68
N LEU A 28 -19.47 0.86 -6.37
CA LEU A 28 -19.42 1.06 -7.82
C LEU A 28 -18.49 2.21 -8.18
N ARG A 29 -17.63 2.02 -9.18
CA ARG A 29 -16.67 3.04 -9.61
C ARG A 29 -17.29 4.12 -10.50
N PHE A 30 -18.50 3.90 -11.04
CA PHE A 30 -19.20 4.81 -11.97
C PHE A 30 -18.27 5.40 -13.04
N GLU A 31 -17.42 4.57 -13.63
CA GLU A 31 -16.30 5.03 -14.47
C GLU A 31 -16.75 5.86 -15.67
N PHE A 32 -17.85 5.45 -16.30
CA PHE A 32 -18.47 6.16 -17.40
C PHE A 32 -18.87 7.59 -17.02
N LEU A 33 -19.56 7.77 -15.87
CA LEU A 33 -20.01 9.08 -15.40
C LEU A 33 -18.84 10.01 -15.07
N HIS A 34 -17.79 9.47 -14.45
CA HIS A 34 -16.57 10.24 -14.19
C HIS A 34 -15.90 10.70 -15.49
N ARG A 35 -15.73 9.80 -16.46
CA ARG A 35 -15.15 10.14 -17.77
C ARG A 35 -16.01 11.16 -18.53
N LEU A 36 -17.33 11.01 -18.50
CA LEU A 36 -18.27 11.94 -19.12
C LEU A 36 -18.13 13.35 -18.53
N ASN A 37 -18.08 13.45 -17.21
CA ASN A 37 -17.91 14.73 -16.52
C ASN A 37 -16.57 15.40 -16.84
N ILE A 38 -15.47 14.62 -16.90
CA ILE A 38 -14.14 15.12 -17.28
C ILE A 38 -14.17 15.68 -18.71
N VAL A 39 -14.72 14.93 -19.66
CA VAL A 39 -14.81 15.34 -21.07
C VAL A 39 -15.68 16.60 -21.21
N ASP A 40 -16.79 16.71 -20.49
CA ASP A 40 -17.63 17.92 -20.50
C ASP A 40 -16.85 19.16 -20.03
N LEU A 41 -16.09 19.04 -18.95
CA LEU A 41 -15.23 20.12 -18.45
C LEU A 41 -14.14 20.51 -19.47
N GLU A 42 -13.50 19.52 -20.11
CA GLU A 42 -12.50 19.76 -21.16
C GLU A 42 -13.10 20.52 -22.35
N VAL A 43 -14.27 20.09 -22.83
CA VAL A 43 -14.96 20.73 -23.95
C VAL A 43 -15.35 22.17 -23.61
N LYS A 44 -15.84 22.44 -22.40
CA LYS A 44 -16.14 23.80 -21.92
C LYS A 44 -14.90 24.69 -21.93
N LEU A 45 -13.77 24.20 -21.45
CA LEU A 45 -12.50 24.94 -21.46
C LEU A 45 -12.00 25.21 -22.89
N VAL A 46 -12.12 24.24 -23.79
CA VAL A 46 -11.73 24.42 -25.21
C VAL A 46 -12.61 25.47 -25.89
N ARG A 47 -13.91 25.48 -25.63
CA ARG A 47 -14.84 26.49 -26.16
C ARG A 47 -14.51 27.89 -25.64
N LEU A 48 -14.28 28.04 -24.34
CA LEU A 48 -13.84 29.32 -23.74
C LEU A 48 -12.52 29.80 -24.34
N LYS A 49 -11.53 28.91 -24.49
CA LYS A 49 -10.25 29.22 -25.14
C LYS A 49 -10.45 29.70 -26.58
N SER A 50 -11.32 29.07 -27.34
CA SER A 50 -11.62 29.46 -28.73
C SER A 50 -12.26 30.85 -28.80
N LEU A 51 -13.19 31.16 -27.88
CA LEU A 51 -13.86 32.46 -27.84
C LEU A 51 -12.90 33.60 -27.48
N ILE A 52 -12.06 33.42 -26.46
CA ILE A 52 -11.05 34.41 -26.05
C ILE A 52 -10.05 34.65 -27.19
N ARG A 53 -9.60 33.58 -27.86
CA ARG A 53 -8.66 33.69 -28.98
C ARG A 53 -9.27 34.41 -30.19
N ARG A 54 -10.56 34.19 -30.47
CA ARG A 54 -11.29 34.85 -31.56
C ARG A 54 -11.50 36.34 -31.30
N ASN A 55 -11.89 36.70 -30.08
CA ASN A 55 -12.26 38.08 -29.75
C ASN A 55 -11.05 38.96 -29.36
N ARG A 56 -9.86 38.38 -29.17
CA ARG A 56 -8.62 39.05 -28.72
C ARG A 56 -8.75 39.88 -27.43
N THR A 57 -9.89 39.82 -26.77
CA THR A 57 -10.23 40.49 -25.52
C THR A 57 -10.97 39.49 -24.65
N ALA A 58 -10.70 39.52 -23.34
CA ALA A 58 -11.36 38.67 -22.37
C ALA A 58 -12.40 39.52 -21.63
N GLN A 59 -13.69 39.24 -21.87
CA GLN A 59 -14.76 39.87 -21.12
C GLN A 59 -14.69 39.44 -19.64
N PRO A 60 -15.01 40.30 -18.66
CA PRO A 60 -15.00 39.95 -17.24
C PRO A 60 -15.84 38.70 -16.92
N SER A 61 -17.00 38.56 -17.56
CA SER A 61 -17.86 37.38 -17.40
C SER A 61 -17.22 36.08 -17.92
N GLN A 62 -16.44 36.15 -19.00
CA GLN A 62 -15.70 35.00 -19.54
C GLN A 62 -14.53 34.61 -18.66
N LEU A 63 -13.89 35.58 -18.00
CA LEU A 63 -12.84 35.34 -17.01
C LEU A 63 -13.38 34.70 -15.74
N ASP A 64 -14.58 35.10 -15.29
CA ASP A 64 -15.26 34.48 -14.15
C ASP A 64 -15.69 33.04 -14.46
N GLU A 65 -16.27 32.79 -15.64
CA GLU A 65 -16.64 31.44 -16.09
C GLU A 65 -15.41 30.55 -16.28
N LEU A 66 -14.32 31.10 -16.83
CA LEU A 66 -13.03 30.42 -16.94
C LEU A 66 -12.49 30.07 -15.56
N ASN A 67 -12.51 30.99 -14.59
CA ASN A 67 -12.06 30.74 -13.22
C ASN A 67 -12.90 29.65 -12.53
N ARG A 68 -14.21 29.65 -12.72
CA ARG A 68 -15.09 28.59 -12.17
C ARG A 68 -14.79 27.24 -12.82
N THR A 69 -14.69 27.19 -14.15
CA THR A 69 -14.43 25.95 -14.88
C THR A 69 -13.02 25.43 -14.63
N LEU A 70 -12.01 26.30 -14.57
CA LEU A 70 -10.64 25.97 -14.19
C LEU A 70 -10.50 25.63 -12.71
N ARG A 71 -11.36 26.10 -11.80
CA ARG A 71 -11.38 25.59 -10.42
C ARG A 71 -12.00 24.20 -10.37
N SER A 72 -13.10 23.97 -11.09
CA SER A 72 -13.70 22.64 -11.20
C SER A 72 -12.80 21.63 -11.90
N TYR A 73 -12.03 22.08 -12.90
CA TYR A 73 -11.05 21.29 -13.63
C TYR A 73 -9.70 21.22 -12.91
N GLY A 74 -9.19 22.29 -12.30
CA GLY A 74 -7.90 22.37 -11.59
C GLY A 74 -7.83 21.47 -10.35
N LYS A 75 -8.99 21.05 -9.83
CA LYS A 75 -9.17 19.86 -8.98
C LYS A 75 -8.58 18.54 -9.58
N LEU A 76 -8.04 18.54 -10.81
CA LEU A 76 -7.46 17.42 -11.58
C LEU A 76 -5.94 17.34 -11.63
N ARG A 77 -5.19 18.43 -11.39
CA ARG A 77 -3.78 18.48 -11.83
C ARG A 77 -2.75 18.83 -10.75
N ALA A 78 -3.18 19.12 -9.51
CA ALA A 78 -2.25 19.39 -8.43
C ALA A 78 -1.70 18.08 -7.83
N ALA A 79 -0.62 17.56 -8.41
CA ALA A 79 0.15 16.45 -7.86
C ALA A 79 1.11 16.88 -6.73
N ASP A 80 1.42 18.18 -6.58
CA ASP A 80 2.41 18.63 -5.59
C ASP A 80 2.03 19.98 -4.96
N LEU A 81 1.16 19.96 -3.94
CA LEU A 81 1.37 20.78 -2.74
C LEU A 81 0.46 20.30 -1.60
N LYS A 82 1.10 20.07 -0.46
CA LYS A 82 0.59 19.52 0.79
C LYS A 82 -0.72 20.19 1.24
N ALA A 83 -1.69 19.33 1.56
CA ALA A 83 -2.93 19.55 2.30
C ALA A 83 -3.10 20.93 2.95
N ILE A 84 -4.11 21.70 2.49
CA ILE A 84 -5.02 22.55 3.27
C ILE A 84 -6.13 22.97 2.27
N ILE A 85 -7.31 22.33 2.40
CA ILE A 85 -8.61 22.76 1.85
C ILE A 85 -8.80 22.65 0.31
N ALA A 86 -9.23 21.49 -0.21
CA ALA A 86 -10.29 21.33 -1.25
C ALA A 86 -10.26 19.98 -1.99
N ASP A 87 -11.46 19.53 -2.34
CA ASP A 87 -11.92 18.24 -2.90
C ASP A 87 -12.41 18.43 -4.37
N PRO A 88 -12.68 17.38 -5.20
CA PRO A 88 -11.97 16.10 -5.35
C PRO A 88 -12.03 15.38 -6.72
N THR A 89 -12.70 15.91 -7.75
CA THR A 89 -13.35 15.07 -8.79
C THR A 89 -12.43 14.17 -9.64
N ILE A 90 -11.21 14.60 -9.94
CA ILE A 90 -10.28 13.82 -10.76
C ILE A 90 -9.28 13.07 -9.91
N ARG A 91 -8.86 13.68 -8.81
CA ARG A 91 -8.15 12.94 -7.77
C ARG A 91 -8.98 11.72 -7.37
N ASP A 92 -10.30 11.84 -7.27
CA ASP A 92 -11.22 10.74 -7.04
C ASP A 92 -11.18 9.74 -8.17
N TYR A 93 -11.24 10.17 -9.43
CA TYR A 93 -11.15 9.22 -10.55
C TYR A 93 -9.84 8.41 -10.53
N GLU A 94 -8.69 9.06 -10.34
CA GLU A 94 -7.40 8.36 -10.23
C GLU A 94 -7.30 7.53 -8.95
N TYR A 95 -7.74 8.06 -7.82
CA TYR A 95 -7.78 7.38 -6.53
C TYR A 95 -8.62 6.11 -6.64
N LEU A 96 -9.85 6.22 -7.14
CA LEU A 96 -10.74 5.09 -7.39
C LEU A 96 -10.13 4.11 -8.40
N ARG A 97 -9.39 4.59 -9.41
CA ARG A 97 -8.73 3.72 -10.39
C ARG A 97 -7.56 2.92 -9.80
N GLN A 98 -6.85 3.47 -8.82
CA GLN A 98 -5.74 2.79 -8.14
C GLN A 98 -6.19 1.59 -7.29
N HIS A 99 -7.47 1.51 -6.93
CA HIS A 99 -8.01 0.40 -6.17
C HIS A 99 -8.11 -0.87 -7.02
N LYS A 100 -7.89 -2.02 -6.38
CA LYS A 100 -7.98 -3.33 -7.04
C LYS A 100 -9.44 -3.61 -7.44
N SER A 101 -9.63 -4.15 -8.65
CA SER A 101 -10.94 -4.55 -9.15
C SER A 101 -11.34 -5.90 -8.55
N LEU A 102 -12.64 -6.11 -8.30
CA LEU A 102 -13.15 -7.41 -7.87
C LEU A 102 -12.93 -8.46 -8.95
N ASP A 103 -12.85 -9.71 -8.50
CA ASP A 103 -12.89 -10.83 -9.42
C ASP A 103 -14.27 -10.92 -10.10
N LYS A 104 -14.31 -11.57 -11.27
CA LYS A 104 -15.53 -11.65 -12.10
C LYS A 104 -16.68 -12.34 -11.39
N GLU A 105 -16.38 -13.36 -10.58
CA GLU A 105 -17.39 -14.10 -9.81
C GLU A 105 -18.00 -13.22 -8.73
N GLN A 106 -17.17 -12.59 -7.91
CA GLN A 106 -17.62 -11.67 -6.85
C GLN A 106 -18.39 -10.46 -7.41
N THR A 107 -17.96 -9.96 -8.58
CA THR A 107 -18.65 -8.89 -9.29
C THR A 107 -20.07 -9.30 -9.69
N ARG A 108 -20.25 -10.53 -10.18
CA ARG A 108 -21.56 -11.06 -10.57
C ARG A 108 -22.49 -11.19 -9.37
N ASP A 109 -22.00 -11.77 -8.27
CA ASP A 109 -22.80 -11.93 -7.05
C ASP A 109 -23.21 -10.58 -6.47
N ARG A 110 -22.30 -9.62 -6.44
CA ARG A 110 -22.59 -8.26 -5.96
C ARG A 110 -23.64 -7.56 -6.82
N LYS A 111 -23.48 -7.66 -8.14
CA LYS A 111 -24.43 -7.11 -9.11
C LYS A 111 -25.82 -7.69 -8.92
N LEU A 112 -25.94 -9.02 -8.79
CA LEU A 112 -27.22 -9.68 -8.54
C LEU A 112 -27.86 -9.19 -7.25
N ARG A 113 -27.06 -9.01 -6.19
CA ARG A 113 -27.55 -8.48 -4.92
C ARG A 113 -28.12 -7.07 -5.09
N LEU A 114 -27.39 -6.16 -5.73
CA LEU A 114 -27.88 -4.80 -5.98
C LEU A 114 -29.13 -4.77 -6.85
N GLN A 115 -29.20 -5.62 -7.87
CA GLN A 115 -30.38 -5.78 -8.71
C GLN A 115 -31.60 -6.24 -7.89
N LEU A 116 -31.42 -7.20 -6.98
CA LEU A 116 -32.50 -7.70 -6.13
C LEU A 116 -33.10 -6.62 -5.20
N PHE A 117 -32.28 -5.69 -4.69
CA PHE A 117 -32.74 -4.66 -3.75
C PHE A 117 -33.17 -3.34 -4.40
N PHE A 118 -32.62 -2.99 -5.56
CA PHE A 118 -32.73 -1.63 -6.09
C PHE A 118 -33.12 -1.54 -7.57
N GLN A 119 -33.28 -2.66 -8.29
CA GLN A 119 -33.68 -2.58 -9.70
C GLN A 119 -35.17 -2.21 -9.82
N SER A 120 -35.44 -1.13 -10.55
CA SER A 120 -36.79 -0.66 -10.86
C SER A 120 -37.18 -1.05 -12.29
N ALA A 121 -38.49 -1.12 -12.56
CA ALA A 121 -39.03 -1.31 -13.91
C ALA A 121 -38.75 -0.11 -14.84
N GLU A 122 -38.40 1.05 -14.28
CA GLU A 122 -38.05 2.26 -15.03
C GLU A 122 -36.58 2.27 -15.49
N ASP A 123 -35.75 1.36 -14.97
CA ASP A 123 -34.33 1.33 -15.28
C ASP A 123 -34.07 0.81 -16.70
N PHE A 124 -33.26 1.55 -17.47
CA PHE A 124 -32.87 1.15 -18.81
C PHE A 124 -31.68 0.19 -18.80
N GLY A 125 -31.86 -1.02 -19.33
CA GLY A 125 -30.79 -1.99 -19.49
C GLY A 125 -30.31 -2.55 -18.15
N ASP A 126 -29.01 -2.47 -17.89
CA ASP A 126 -28.38 -2.99 -16.67
C ASP A 126 -27.67 -1.86 -15.88
N PRO A 127 -28.38 -1.16 -14.98
CA PRO A 127 -27.86 0.04 -14.31
C PRO A 127 -26.68 -0.27 -13.37
N PHE A 128 -26.57 -1.51 -12.88
CA PHE A 128 -25.54 -1.94 -11.95
C PHE A 128 -24.35 -2.63 -12.63
N GLN A 129 -24.30 -2.65 -13.97
CA GLN A 129 -23.15 -3.11 -14.72
C GLN A 129 -22.01 -2.09 -14.64
N SER A 130 -21.18 -2.21 -13.61
CA SER A 130 -20.01 -1.35 -13.40
C SER A 130 -18.79 -2.14 -12.94
N HIS A 131 -17.64 -1.48 -12.94
CA HIS A 131 -16.47 -1.97 -12.24
C HIS A 131 -16.66 -1.73 -10.74
N TYR A 132 -16.57 -2.80 -9.96
CA TYR A 132 -16.66 -2.73 -8.51
C TYR A 132 -15.26 -2.65 -7.91
N SER A 133 -15.15 -1.99 -6.76
CA SER A 133 -13.89 -1.78 -6.05
C SER A 133 -14.14 -1.77 -4.55
N TRP A 134 -13.07 -1.97 -3.79
CA TRP A 134 -13.09 -1.84 -2.33
C TRP A 134 -11.94 -0.96 -1.88
N PHE A 135 -12.06 -0.40 -0.68
CA PHE A 135 -11.00 0.36 -0.04
C PHE A 135 -9.92 -0.58 0.46
N GLN A 136 -8.73 -0.49 -0.14
CA GLN A 136 -7.59 -1.23 0.36
C GLN A 136 -7.00 -0.44 1.52
N ASN A 137 -7.19 -0.92 2.75
CA ASN A 137 -6.52 -0.33 3.90
C ASN A 137 -5.00 -0.40 3.66
N THR A 138 -4.37 0.77 3.50
CA THR A 138 -2.95 0.94 3.17
C THR A 138 -2.02 0.34 4.23
N HIS A 139 -2.56 -0.06 5.38
CA HIS A 139 -1.86 -0.71 6.48
C HIS A 139 -1.69 -2.23 6.34
N ASP A 140 -2.29 -2.88 5.34
CA ASP A 140 -2.36 -4.35 5.25
C ASP A 140 -1.27 -5.01 4.40
N LYS A 141 -0.18 -4.30 4.05
CA LYS A 141 0.98 -4.94 3.42
C LYS A 141 1.83 -5.66 4.49
N ILE A 142 1.32 -6.77 5.00
CA ILE A 142 2.07 -7.70 5.86
C ILE A 142 3.38 -8.08 5.17
N ASP A 143 4.50 -7.83 5.83
CA ASP A 143 5.84 -8.18 5.33
C ASP A 143 6.06 -9.70 5.26
N PRO A 144 6.97 -10.19 4.41
CA PRO A 144 7.24 -11.63 4.25
C PRO A 144 7.59 -12.31 5.57
N VAL A 145 8.46 -11.70 6.40
CA VAL A 145 8.80 -12.21 7.74
C VAL A 145 7.57 -12.31 8.61
N ARG A 146 6.77 -11.25 8.63
CA ARG A 146 5.58 -11.15 9.47
C ARG A 146 4.54 -12.20 9.06
N ARG A 147 4.38 -12.44 7.75
CA ARG A 147 3.54 -13.52 7.19
C ARG A 147 4.07 -14.91 7.55
N ALA A 148 5.38 -15.12 7.51
CA ALA A 148 5.99 -16.40 7.88
C ALA A 148 5.79 -16.71 9.38
N PHE A 149 5.94 -15.69 10.24
CA PHE A 149 5.65 -15.79 11.66
C PHE A 149 4.18 -16.06 11.95
N MET A 150 3.26 -15.39 11.24
CA MET A 150 1.82 -15.67 11.36
C MET A 150 1.44 -17.09 11.00
N ARG A 151 2.16 -17.73 10.07
CA ARG A 151 1.92 -19.12 9.67
C ARG A 151 2.40 -20.14 10.71
N HIS A 152 3.46 -19.81 11.45
CA HIS A 152 4.07 -20.73 12.43
C HIS A 152 3.60 -20.50 13.87
N LEU A 153 3.01 -19.34 14.18
CA LEU A 153 2.50 -19.03 15.51
C LEU A 153 1.04 -19.50 15.70
N PRO A 154 0.69 -20.02 16.90
CA PRO A 154 -0.68 -20.43 17.20
C PRO A 154 -1.64 -19.23 17.14
N SER A 155 -2.82 -19.44 16.56
CA SER A 155 -3.87 -18.43 16.30
C SER A 155 -4.27 -17.57 17.51
N ARG A 156 -3.99 -18.03 18.74
CA ARG A 156 -4.20 -17.28 19.98
C ARG A 156 -3.30 -16.03 20.11
N LEU A 157 -2.10 -16.05 19.55
CA LEU A 157 -1.14 -14.93 19.63
C LEU A 157 -1.19 -14.01 18.40
N THR A 158 -1.67 -14.55 17.28
CA THR A 158 -1.67 -13.88 15.98
C THR A 158 -2.77 -12.83 15.87
N TYR A 159 -3.93 -13.06 16.51
CA TYR A 159 -5.05 -12.13 16.55
C TYR A 159 -4.83 -11.02 17.60
N SER A 160 -5.11 -9.77 17.22
CA SER A 160 -5.20 -8.68 18.20
C SER A 160 -6.52 -8.77 19.00
N HIS A 161 -6.55 -8.23 20.22
CA HIS A 161 -7.76 -8.21 21.05
C HIS A 161 -8.95 -7.52 20.36
N HIS A 162 -8.68 -6.47 19.58
CA HIS A 162 -9.67 -5.70 18.83
C HIS A 162 -10.22 -6.51 17.64
N GLU A 163 -9.33 -7.11 16.85
CA GLU A 163 -9.71 -7.93 15.68
C GLU A 163 -10.45 -9.21 16.08
N ARG A 164 -10.14 -9.77 17.26
CA ARG A 164 -10.88 -10.92 17.81
C ARG A 164 -12.32 -10.58 18.19
N GLN A 165 -12.60 -9.33 18.57
CA GLN A 165 -13.97 -8.88 18.84
C GLN A 165 -14.73 -8.56 17.55
N GLU A 166 -14.06 -7.93 16.58
CA GLU A 166 -14.65 -7.59 15.27
C GLU A 166 -14.92 -8.83 14.41
N ARG A 167 -14.06 -9.87 14.48
CA ARG A 167 -14.09 -11.04 13.58
C ARG A 167 -14.21 -12.37 14.33
N LYS A 168 -15.17 -12.45 15.25
CA LYS A 168 -15.40 -13.66 16.07
C LYS A 168 -15.63 -14.93 15.23
N LYS A 169 -16.42 -14.85 14.15
CA LYS A 169 -16.70 -15.99 13.26
C LYS A 169 -15.41 -16.52 12.62
N GLU A 170 -14.59 -15.63 12.06
CA GLU A 170 -13.34 -15.99 11.40
C GLU A 170 -12.26 -16.51 12.35
N TYR A 171 -12.23 -16.00 13.59
CA TYR A 171 -11.36 -16.53 14.65
C TYR A 171 -11.71 -17.99 14.99
N MET A 172 -13.01 -18.32 15.02
CA MET A 172 -13.47 -19.69 15.27
C MET A 172 -13.20 -20.62 14.09
N GLU A 173 -13.22 -20.10 12.87
CA GLU A 173 -12.86 -20.83 11.63
C GLU A 173 -11.34 -21.00 11.44
N GLY A 174 -10.51 -20.38 12.27
CA GLY A 174 -9.06 -20.51 12.22
C GLY A 174 -8.39 -19.82 11.02
N LYS A 175 -9.06 -18.83 10.43
CA LYS A 175 -8.51 -18.05 9.30
C LYS A 175 -7.27 -17.24 9.73
N PRO A 176 -6.34 -16.92 8.82
CA PRO A 176 -5.21 -16.06 9.15
C PRO A 176 -5.69 -14.62 9.41
N PRO A 177 -5.20 -13.94 10.46
CA PRO A 177 -5.60 -12.57 10.77
C PRO A 177 -5.11 -11.58 9.68
N LYS A 178 -5.91 -10.55 9.41
CA LYS A 178 -5.58 -9.50 8.43
C LYS A 178 -4.67 -8.45 9.05
N LYS A 179 -4.89 -8.11 10.32
CA LYS A 179 -4.02 -7.22 11.08
C LYS A 179 -3.05 -8.05 11.89
N VAL A 180 -1.87 -7.50 12.08
CA VAL A 180 -0.83 -8.18 12.84
C VAL A 180 -0.88 -7.70 14.27
N SER A 181 -1.02 -8.64 15.20
CA SER A 181 -0.95 -8.35 16.63
C SER A 181 0.30 -7.55 17.00
N ILE A 182 0.13 -6.58 17.90
CA ILE A 182 1.22 -5.75 18.46
C ILE A 182 2.33 -6.62 19.05
N PHE A 183 1.96 -7.78 19.61
CA PHE A 183 2.92 -8.75 20.14
C PHE A 183 3.80 -9.35 19.04
N VAL A 184 3.18 -9.81 17.94
CA VAL A 184 3.90 -10.37 16.79
C VAL A 184 4.80 -9.32 16.14
N ASP A 185 4.35 -8.06 16.05
CA ASP A 185 5.20 -6.96 15.59
C ASP A 185 6.45 -6.81 16.45
N ARG A 186 6.28 -6.69 17.77
CA ARG A 186 7.40 -6.54 18.70
C ARG A 186 8.35 -7.73 18.65
N LEU A 187 7.82 -8.94 18.56
CA LEU A 187 8.61 -10.16 18.47
C LEU A 187 9.42 -10.23 17.17
N VAL A 188 8.80 -9.92 16.03
CA VAL A 188 9.49 -9.86 14.73
C VAL A 188 10.59 -8.81 14.78
N ARG A 189 10.32 -7.61 15.32
CA ARG A 189 11.36 -6.56 15.48
C ARG A 189 12.50 -7.02 16.37
N LEU A 190 12.21 -7.70 17.48
CA LEU A 190 13.21 -8.23 18.40
C LEU A 190 14.10 -9.26 17.70
N ILE A 191 13.50 -10.22 17.00
CA ILE A 191 14.23 -11.28 16.29
C ILE A 191 15.07 -10.67 15.16
N THR A 192 14.52 -9.74 14.37
CA THR A 192 15.27 -9.05 13.31
C THR A 192 16.45 -8.27 13.89
N ALA A 193 16.29 -7.59 15.04
CA ALA A 193 17.38 -6.88 15.70
C ALA A 193 18.47 -7.84 16.22
N LEU A 194 18.08 -8.97 16.83
CA LEU A 194 19.01 -9.99 17.30
C LEU A 194 19.79 -10.64 16.15
N VAL A 195 19.09 -11.01 15.07
CA VAL A 195 19.72 -11.58 13.86
C VAL A 195 20.69 -10.56 13.27
N GLY A 196 20.27 -9.30 13.10
CA GLY A 196 21.14 -8.23 12.60
C GLY A 196 22.40 -8.02 13.44
N GLY A 197 22.28 -8.04 14.77
CA GLY A 197 23.42 -7.95 15.68
C GLY A 197 24.35 -9.17 15.58
N LEU A 198 23.79 -10.37 15.49
CA LEU A 198 24.56 -11.60 15.34
C LEU A 198 25.37 -11.63 14.05
N PHE A 199 24.79 -11.10 12.96
CA PHE A 199 25.48 -10.96 11.67
C PHE A 199 26.73 -10.08 11.75
N LEU A 200 26.78 -9.08 12.64
CA LEU A 200 27.98 -8.27 12.86
C LEU A 200 29.00 -8.95 13.77
N ILE A 201 28.52 -9.61 14.83
CA ILE A 201 29.40 -10.22 15.84
C ILE A 201 30.13 -11.45 15.30
N VAL A 202 29.43 -12.31 14.55
CA VAL A 202 29.98 -13.60 14.11
C VAL A 202 31.23 -13.45 13.22
N PRO A 203 31.25 -12.61 12.17
CA PRO A 203 32.44 -12.43 11.34
C PRO A 203 33.62 -11.87 12.12
N VAL A 204 33.37 -10.89 13.00
CA VAL A 204 34.40 -10.28 13.85
C VAL A 204 34.99 -11.32 14.81
N HIS A 205 34.14 -12.17 15.39
CA HIS A 205 34.57 -13.24 16.30
C HIS A 205 35.41 -14.29 15.57
N ILE A 206 35.00 -14.71 14.37
CA ILE A 206 35.77 -15.66 13.53
C ILE A 206 37.15 -15.10 13.21
N MET A 207 37.25 -13.82 12.85
CA MET A 207 38.54 -13.17 12.55
C MET A 207 39.44 -13.07 13.78
N SER A 208 38.85 -12.92 14.98
CA SER A 208 39.61 -12.85 16.23
C SER A 208 40.31 -14.18 16.58
N PHE A 209 39.77 -15.34 16.20
CA PHE A 209 40.37 -16.65 16.53
C PHE A 209 41.45 -17.11 15.56
N SER A 210 41.55 -16.52 14.38
CA SER A 210 42.52 -16.94 13.35
C SER A 210 43.01 -15.73 12.56
N PRO A 211 43.91 -14.92 13.12
CA PRO A 211 44.43 -13.73 12.48
C PRO A 211 45.27 -14.10 11.25
N SER A 212 44.63 -14.12 10.09
CA SER A 212 45.25 -14.35 8.79
C SER A 212 44.51 -13.54 7.75
N LEU A 213 45.23 -12.71 7.00
CA LEU A 213 44.67 -11.76 6.04
C LEU A 213 43.76 -12.47 5.01
N ILE A 214 44.21 -13.61 4.48
CA ILE A 214 43.46 -14.40 3.49
C ILE A 214 42.14 -14.91 4.09
N LYS A 215 42.18 -15.46 5.32
CA LYS A 215 40.99 -15.99 6.01
C LYS A 215 39.99 -14.87 6.33
N SER A 216 40.48 -13.70 6.73
CA SER A 216 39.63 -12.54 6.99
C SER A 216 38.95 -12.03 5.72
N LEU A 217 39.68 -11.91 4.60
CA LEU A 217 39.09 -11.47 3.32
C LEU A 217 37.97 -12.42 2.84
N VAL A 218 38.22 -13.73 2.93
CA VAL A 218 37.23 -14.75 2.58
C VAL A 218 36.00 -14.66 3.49
N THR A 219 36.21 -14.50 4.80
CA THR A 219 35.13 -14.38 5.78
C THR A 219 34.27 -13.14 5.53
N VAL A 220 34.88 -11.96 5.23
CA VAL A 220 34.12 -10.75 4.87
C VAL A 220 33.30 -10.98 3.61
N SER A 221 33.91 -11.52 2.54
CA SER A 221 33.24 -11.73 1.27
C SER A 221 32.01 -12.63 1.42
N VAL A 222 32.17 -13.77 2.10
CA VAL A 222 31.06 -14.70 2.37
C VAL A 222 29.99 -14.04 3.25
N ALA A 223 30.39 -13.35 4.32
CA ALA A 223 29.45 -12.71 5.23
C ALA A 223 28.61 -11.61 4.56
N VAL A 224 29.22 -10.80 3.67
CA VAL A 224 28.51 -9.74 2.91
C VAL A 224 27.53 -10.35 1.92
N VAL A 225 27.92 -11.42 1.22
CA VAL A 225 27.02 -12.12 0.29
C VAL A 225 25.82 -12.70 1.04
N VAL A 226 26.05 -13.44 2.14
CA VAL A 226 24.96 -14.02 2.94
C VAL A 226 24.05 -12.92 3.48
N PHE A 227 24.61 -11.82 3.99
CA PHE A 227 23.80 -10.68 4.47
C PHE A 227 22.93 -10.08 3.36
N ALA A 228 23.48 -9.86 2.16
CA ALA A 228 22.73 -9.35 1.01
C ALA A 228 21.59 -10.29 0.59
N PHE A 229 21.84 -11.61 0.63
CA PHE A 229 20.80 -12.62 0.42
C PHE A 229 19.71 -12.51 1.49
N VAL A 230 20.07 -12.49 2.78
CA VAL A 230 19.09 -12.38 3.87
C VAL A 230 18.24 -11.12 3.74
N VAL A 231 18.85 -9.96 3.53
CA VAL A 231 18.11 -8.69 3.37
C VAL A 231 17.19 -8.73 2.15
N SER A 232 17.63 -9.27 1.02
CA SER A 232 16.83 -9.35 -0.21
C SER A 232 15.61 -10.28 -0.08
N PHE A 233 15.71 -11.35 0.70
CA PHE A 233 14.64 -12.34 0.84
C PHE A 233 13.73 -12.11 2.06
N LEU A 234 14.27 -11.66 3.19
CA LEU A 234 13.49 -11.43 4.41
C LEU A 234 12.86 -10.04 4.43
N VAL A 235 13.59 -9.00 4.04
CA VAL A 235 13.16 -7.62 4.28
C VAL A 235 12.60 -7.02 2.99
N ARG A 236 11.40 -6.44 3.07
CA ARG A 236 10.89 -5.58 1.99
C ARG A 236 11.58 -4.21 2.08
N VAL A 237 12.77 -4.14 1.50
CA VAL A 237 13.49 -2.88 1.29
C VAL A 237 13.53 -2.57 -0.20
N THR A 238 13.55 -1.29 -0.52
CA THR A 238 13.79 -0.83 -1.90
C THR A 238 15.19 -1.23 -2.35
N ASN A 239 15.41 -1.38 -3.66
CA ASN A 239 16.73 -1.75 -4.20
C ASN A 239 17.85 -0.81 -3.71
N ILE A 240 17.53 0.47 -3.50
CA ILE A 240 18.46 1.48 -2.99
C ILE A 240 18.77 1.22 -1.50
N GLU A 241 17.76 0.96 -0.67
CA GLU A 241 17.96 0.66 0.75
C GLU A 241 18.77 -0.63 0.95
N THR A 242 18.55 -1.66 0.12
CA THR A 242 19.35 -2.89 0.13
C THR A 242 20.81 -2.61 -0.23
N LEU A 243 21.05 -1.80 -1.27
CA LEU A 243 22.40 -1.41 -1.69
C LEU A 243 23.12 -0.64 -0.57
N VAL A 244 22.46 0.37 0.02
CA VAL A 244 23.01 1.17 1.11
C VAL A 244 23.32 0.31 2.32
N SER A 245 22.38 -0.56 2.74
CA SER A 245 22.57 -1.43 3.90
C SER A 245 23.74 -2.40 3.71
N THR A 246 23.88 -2.98 2.51
CA THR A 246 24.98 -3.89 2.17
C THR A 246 26.32 -3.15 2.14
N ALA A 247 26.36 -1.94 1.58
CA ALA A 247 27.55 -1.11 1.55
C ALA A 247 28.00 -0.70 2.96
N THR A 248 27.06 -0.30 3.83
CA THR A 248 27.36 0.02 5.24
C THR A 248 27.91 -1.19 5.98
N TYR A 249 27.29 -2.36 5.81
CA TYR A 249 27.75 -3.61 6.43
C TYR A 249 29.16 -3.99 5.97
N ALA A 250 29.41 -3.94 4.65
CA ALA A 250 30.73 -4.22 4.09
C ALA A 250 31.79 -3.24 4.58
N ALA A 251 31.48 -1.94 4.66
CA ALA A 251 32.40 -0.93 5.14
C ALA A 251 32.86 -1.20 6.58
N VAL A 252 31.93 -1.54 7.47
CA VAL A 252 32.25 -1.89 8.87
C VAL A 252 33.21 -3.07 8.93
N LEU A 253 32.91 -4.17 8.20
CA LEU A 253 33.76 -5.36 8.20
C LEU A 253 35.15 -5.10 7.61
N VAL A 254 35.24 -4.33 6.51
CA VAL A 254 36.52 -4.00 5.87
C VAL A 254 37.40 -3.16 6.79
N VAL A 255 36.82 -2.21 7.54
CA VAL A 255 37.57 -1.44 8.55
C VAL A 255 38.16 -2.36 9.61
N PHE A 256 37.40 -3.32 10.12
CA PHE A 256 37.91 -4.31 11.08
C PHE A 256 39.06 -5.15 10.51
N VAL A 257 38.98 -5.58 9.25
CA VAL A 257 40.09 -6.29 8.59
C VAL A 257 41.32 -5.40 8.42
N GLY A 258 41.13 -4.14 8.02
CA GLY A 258 42.23 -3.17 7.87
C GLY A 258 42.97 -2.91 9.20
N SER A 259 42.24 -2.73 10.29
CA SER A 259 42.84 -2.51 11.61
C SER A 259 43.57 -3.74 12.17
N THR A 260 43.06 -4.95 11.90
CA THR A 260 43.67 -6.20 12.39
C THR A 260 44.92 -6.60 11.59
N ALA A 261 44.96 -6.33 10.28
CA ALA A 261 46.13 -6.58 9.45
C ALA A 261 47.30 -5.63 9.73
N GLY A 262 47.02 -4.35 10.03
CA GLY A 262 48.05 -3.34 10.30
C GLY A 262 48.88 -3.58 11.58
N GLY A 263 48.35 -4.31 12.56
CA GLY A 263 49.05 -4.60 13.81
C GLY A 263 50.06 -5.76 13.75
N SER A 264 50.05 -6.56 12.68
CA SER A 264 50.88 -7.78 12.57
C SER A 264 52.19 -7.57 11.79
N GLY A 265 52.39 -6.39 11.20
CA GLY A 265 53.53 -6.11 10.31
C GLY A 265 54.77 -5.49 10.96
N ASP A 266 54.73 -5.18 12.26
CA ASP A 266 55.76 -4.33 12.91
C ASP A 266 56.65 -5.08 13.92
N SER A 267 56.55 -6.40 14.03
CA SER A 267 57.33 -7.20 15.00
C SER A 267 58.51 -7.98 14.40
N THR A 268 58.79 -7.86 13.10
CA THR A 268 59.90 -8.58 12.44
C THR A 268 61.02 -7.68 11.92
N ALA A 269 61.02 -6.38 12.27
CA ALA A 269 62.05 -5.42 11.83
C ALA A 269 63.15 -5.14 12.86
N ASN A 270 63.07 -5.70 14.08
CA ASN A 270 64.10 -5.57 15.12
C ASN A 270 64.55 -6.94 15.63
N MET A 271 65.29 -7.68 14.81
CA MET A 271 66.24 -8.72 15.23
C MET A 271 67.40 -8.77 14.25
#